data_AF-A0A9W3K903-F1
#
_entry.id   AF-A0A9W3K903-F1
#
_cell.length_a   1.000
_cell.length_b   1.000
_cell.length_c   1.000
_cell.angle_alpha   90.00
_cell.angle_beta   90.00
_cell.angle_gamma   90.00
#
_symmetry.space_group_name_H-M   'P 1'
#
loop_
_entity.id
_entity.type
_entity.pdbx_description
1 polymer ?
#
loop_
_entity_poly.entity_id
_entity_poly.type
_entity_poly.pdbx_seq_one_letter_code
_entity_poly.pdbx_strand_id
1 'polypeptide(L)'
;MYVIAIEVNCEVNTLHKQLKKMGLWQSTSRKQIQENAHKRWDERCKQAVMLREKGLTYQAICQQLGCSRNSLYHHLKKRGLK
;
A
#
# COMPACT_ATOMS: atom_id res chain seq x y z
N MET A 1 3.37 13.24 11.67
CA MET A 1 4.19 14.43 11.32
C MET A 1 3.49 15.72 11.71
N TYR A 2 2.22 15.91 11.32
CA TYR A 2 1.41 17.08 11.72
C TYR A 2 1.22 17.19 13.25
N VAL A 3 0.90 16.08 13.92
CA VAL A 3 0.76 16.02 15.39
C VAL A 3 2.06 16.41 16.10
N ILE A 4 3.20 15.88 15.65
CA ILE A 4 4.52 16.20 16.23
C ILE A 4 4.83 17.68 16.02
N ALA A 5 4.59 18.22 14.83
CA ALA A 5 4.85 19.62 14.51
C ALA A 5 4.06 20.60 15.40
N ILE A 6 2.82 20.26 15.77
CA ILE A 6 2.02 21.05 16.72
C ILE A 6 2.64 21.00 18.12
N GLU A 7 3.02 19.81 18.60
CA GLU A 7 3.62 19.61 19.92
C GLU A 7 4.96 20.36 20.09
N VAL A 8 5.81 20.38 19.07
CA VAL A 8 7.08 21.17 19.09
C VAL A 8 6.92 22.61 18.60
N ASN A 9 5.68 23.09 18.37
CA ASN A 9 5.37 24.42 17.82
C ASN A 9 6.29 24.80 16.64
N CYS A 10 6.46 23.87 15.70
CA CYS A 10 7.39 23.98 14.59
C CYS A 10 6.62 23.78 13.28
N GLU A 11 6.91 24.58 12.26
CA GLU A 11 6.31 24.39 10.94
C GLU A 11 6.66 22.99 10.41
N VAL A 12 5.66 22.26 9.90
CA VAL A 12 5.82 20.87 9.39
C VAL A 12 6.97 20.74 8.39
N ASN A 13 7.14 21.72 7.50
CA ASN A 13 8.22 21.73 6.51
C ASN A 13 9.61 21.91 7.14
N THR A 14 9.69 22.73 8.17
CA THR A 14 10.93 23.00 8.91
C THR A 14 11.34 21.76 9.70
N LEU A 15 10.39 21.15 10.41
CA LEU A 15 10.59 19.87 11.10
C LEU A 15 11.03 18.77 10.12
N HIS A 16 10.41 18.71 8.93
CA HIS A 16 10.77 17.74 7.90
C HIS A 16 12.21 17.92 7.39
N LYS A 17 12.62 19.15 7.09
CA LYS A 17 13.99 19.48 6.69
C LYS A 17 15.01 19.11 7.77
N GLN A 18 14.72 19.42 9.03
CA GLN A 18 15.61 19.11 10.15
C GLN A 18 15.75 17.61 10.39
N LEU A 19 14.65 16.87 10.43
CA LEU A 19 14.69 15.42 10.61
C LEU A 19 15.40 14.71 9.46
N LYS A 20 15.25 15.21 8.22
CA LYS A 20 16.01 14.71 7.06
C LYS A 20 17.51 15.01 7.18
N LYS A 21 17.88 16.23 7.63
CA LYS A 21 19.28 16.62 7.86
C LYS A 21 19.94 15.79 8.97
N MET A 22 19.18 15.42 10.00
CA MET A 22 19.63 14.57 11.11
C MET A 22 19.65 13.07 10.75
N GLY A 23 19.21 12.67 9.56
CA GLY A 23 19.12 11.26 9.15
C GLY A 23 18.00 10.47 9.84
N LEU A 24 17.22 11.13 10.72
CA LEU A 24 16.11 10.55 11.47
C LEU A 24 14.84 10.40 10.63
N TRP A 25 14.77 11.07 9.48
CA TRP A 25 13.70 10.91 8.51
C TRP A 25 14.20 10.32 7.21
N GLN A 26 13.96 9.02 7.02
CA GLN A 26 14.13 8.36 5.74
C GLN A 26 12.86 8.50 4.93
N SER A 27 12.87 9.36 3.90
CA SER A 27 11.82 9.34 2.90
C SER A 27 11.86 7.97 2.23
N THR A 28 10.84 7.15 2.42
CA THR A 28 10.66 5.93 1.64
C THR A 28 10.74 6.33 0.17
N SER A 29 11.80 5.91 -0.53
CA SER A 29 12.01 6.33 -1.91
C SER A 29 10.76 5.96 -2.71
N ARG A 30 10.42 6.75 -3.75
CA ARG A 30 9.29 6.43 -4.64
C ARG A 30 9.37 4.98 -5.13
N LYS A 31 10.58 4.47 -5.38
CA LYS A 31 10.86 3.06 -5.71
C LYS A 31 10.41 2.09 -4.61
N GLN A 32 10.73 2.38 -3.35
CA GLN A 32 10.40 1.52 -2.22
C GLN A 32 8.90 1.58 -1.88
N ILE A 33 8.24 2.73 -2.04
CA ILE A 33 6.77 2.83 -1.94
C ILE A 33 6.12 1.96 -3.01
N GLN A 34 6.62 2.03 -4.25
CA GLN A 34 6.12 1.24 -5.36
C GLN A 34 6.35 -0.25 -5.15
N GLU A 35 7.53 -0.64 -4.66
CA GLU A 35 7.86 -2.03 -4.33
C GLU A 35 6.96 -2.57 -3.21
N ASN A 36 6.74 -1.78 -2.16
CA ASN A 36 5.83 -2.16 -1.08
C ASN A 36 4.38 -2.29 -1.58
N ALA A 37 3.93 -1.39 -2.47
CA ALA A 37 2.62 -1.50 -3.09
C ALA A 37 2.52 -2.78 -3.96
N HIS A 38 3.58 -3.12 -4.69
CA HIS A 38 3.69 -4.36 -5.45
C HIS A 38 3.55 -5.59 -4.55
N LYS A 39 4.32 -5.67 -3.45
CA LYS A 39 4.27 -6.76 -2.47
C LYS A 39 2.87 -6.93 -1.87
N ARG A 40 2.24 -5.82 -1.44
CA ARG A 40 0.85 -5.84 -0.93
C ARG A 40 -0.14 -6.39 -1.93
N TRP A 41 0.05 -6.09 -3.21
CA TRP A 41 -0.80 -6.62 -4.28
C TRP A 41 -0.50 -8.09 -4.60
N ASP A 42 0.74 -8.55 -4.48
CA ASP A 42 1.07 -9.97 -4.61
C ASP A 42 0.32 -10.80 -3.56
N GLU A 43 0.35 -10.36 -2.30
CA GLU A 43 -0.36 -11.03 -1.21
C GLU A 43 -1.88 -11.02 -1.43
N ARG A 44 -2.45 -9.87 -1.81
CA ARG A 44 -3.88 -9.77 -2.16
C ARG A 44 -4.26 -10.69 -3.32
N CYS A 45 -3.43 -10.80 -4.35
CA CYS A 45 -3.69 -11.69 -5.47
C CYS A 45 -3.65 -13.16 -5.04
N LYS A 46 -2.69 -13.57 -4.20
CA LYS A 46 -2.64 -14.93 -3.63
C LYS A 46 -3.90 -15.23 -2.82
N GLN A 47 -4.32 -14.30 -1.96
CA GLN A 47 -5.56 -14.44 -1.19
C GLN A 47 -6.80 -14.54 -2.10
N ALA A 48 -6.86 -13.76 -3.17
CA ALA A 48 -7.95 -13.83 -4.14
C ALA A 48 -8.03 -15.19 -4.83
N VAL A 49 -6.90 -15.80 -5.17
CA VAL A 49 -6.86 -17.16 -5.75
C VAL A 49 -7.34 -18.20 -4.73
N MET A 50 -6.84 -18.17 -3.50
CA MET A 50 -7.29 -19.10 -2.45
C MET A 50 -8.79 -18.98 -2.16
N LEU A 51 -9.33 -17.75 -2.13
CA LEU A 51 -10.77 -17.54 -1.94
C LEU A 51 -11.58 -18.02 -3.14
N ARG A 52 -11.02 -17.92 -4.35
CA ARG A 52 -11.63 -18.43 -5.58
C ARG A 52 -11.69 -19.96 -5.57
N GLU A 53 -10.63 -20.64 -5.11
CA GLU A 53 -10.61 -22.09 -4.93
C GLU A 53 -11.63 -22.56 -3.90
N LYS A 54 -11.91 -21.74 -2.87
CA LYS A 54 -12.99 -21.97 -1.91
C LYS A 54 -14.40 -21.72 -2.47
N GLY A 55 -14.53 -21.35 -3.75
CA GLY A 55 -15.81 -21.12 -4.41
C GLY A 55 -16.38 -19.70 -4.25
N LEU A 56 -15.65 -18.76 -3.66
CA LEU A 56 -16.15 -17.39 -3.51
C LEU A 56 -16.21 -16.66 -4.87
N THR A 57 -17.24 -15.83 -5.01
CA THR A 57 -17.37 -14.96 -6.17
C THR A 57 -16.36 -13.82 -6.11
N TYR A 58 -15.97 -13.28 -7.27
CA TYR A 58 -15.09 -12.11 -7.32
C TYR A 58 -15.64 -10.90 -6.55
N GLN A 59 -16.96 -10.79 -6.41
CA GLN A 59 -17.59 -9.72 -5.66
C GLN A 59 -17.35 -9.85 -4.16
N ALA A 60 -17.56 -11.04 -3.60
CA ALA A 60 -17.26 -11.32 -2.19
C ALA A 60 -15.77 -11.15 -1.89
N ILE A 61 -14.90 -11.60 -2.79
CA ILE A 61 -13.44 -11.44 -2.68
C ILE A 61 -13.05 -9.95 -2.65
N CYS A 62 -13.64 -9.13 -3.53
CA CYS A 62 -13.37 -7.68 -3.58
C CYS A 62 -13.84 -6.97 -2.29
N GLN A 63 -15.00 -7.36 -1.76
CA GLN A 63 -15.50 -6.86 -0.48
C GLN A 63 -14.55 -7.23 0.67
N GLN A 64 -14.10 -8.49 0.72
CA GLN A 64 -13.21 -8.97 1.77
C GLN A 64 -11.81 -8.34 1.71
N LEU A 65 -11.27 -8.12 0.50
CA LEU A 65 -9.93 -7.54 0.32
C LEU A 65 -9.94 -5.99 0.31
N GLY A 66 -11.13 -5.38 0.33
CA GLY A 66 -11.31 -3.93 0.26
C GLY A 66 -10.73 -3.33 -1.01
N CYS A 67 -10.95 -3.97 -2.17
CA CYS A 67 -10.39 -3.54 -3.44
C CYS A 67 -11.43 -3.52 -4.55
N SER A 68 -11.21 -2.69 -5.58
CA SER A 68 -12.12 -2.64 -6.73
C SER A 68 -11.94 -3.87 -7.62
N ARG A 69 -13.03 -4.28 -8.28
CA ARG A 69 -13.04 -5.44 -9.19
C ARG A 69 -12.08 -5.25 -10.36
N ASN A 70 -12.01 -4.04 -10.91
CA ASN A 70 -11.11 -3.70 -12.01
C ASN A 70 -9.64 -3.75 -11.58
N SER A 71 -9.32 -3.18 -10.40
CA SER A 71 -7.95 -3.23 -9.86
C SER A 71 -7.52 -4.67 -9.62
N LEU A 72 -8.38 -5.48 -8.99
CA LEU A 72 -8.09 -6.89 -8.74
C LEU A 72 -7.87 -7.66 -10.05
N TYR A 73 -8.74 -7.46 -11.05
CA TYR A 73 -8.60 -8.11 -12.35
C TYR A 73 -7.30 -7.72 -13.06
N HIS A 74 -6.97 -6.43 -13.10
CA HIS A 74 -5.73 -5.95 -13.70
C HIS A 74 -4.50 -6.56 -13.02
N HIS A 75 -4.50 -6.59 -11.69
CA HIS A 75 -3.41 -7.15 -10.89
C HIS A 75 -3.29 -8.67 -10.99
N LEU A 76 -4.39 -9.40 -11.18
CA LEU A 76 -4.38 -10.84 -11.45
C LEU A 76 -3.86 -11.15 -12.86
N LYS A 77 -4.35 -10.42 -13.87
CA LYS A 77 -3.93 -10.57 -15.27
C LYS A 77 -2.44 -10.29 -15.44
N LYS A 78 -1.94 -9.20 -14.81
CA LYS A 78 -0.51 -8.84 -14.81
C LYS A 78 0.39 -9.95 -14.25
N ARG A 79 -0.16 -10.83 -13.41
CA ARG A 79 0.56 -11.92 -12.74
C ARG A 79 0.27 -13.30 -13.35
N GLY A 80 -0.51 -13.39 -14.42
CA GLY A 80 -0.88 -14.66 -15.05
C GLY A 80 -1.76 -15.57 -14.18
N LEU A 81 -2.40 -15.02 -13.15
CA LEU A 81 -3.24 -15.76 -12.21
C LEU A 81 -4.71 -15.88 -12.68
N LYS A 82 -5.02 -15.32 -13.87
CA LYS A 82 -6.33 -15.33 -14.49
C LYS A 82 -6.24 -15.05 -15.99
#